data_AF-A0A3M0LC39-F1
#
_entry.id   AF-A0A3M0LC39-F1
#
_cell.length_a   1.000
_cell.length_b   1.000
_cell.length_c   1.000
_cell.angle_alpha   90.00
_cell.angle_beta   90.00
_cell.angle_gamma   90.00
#
_symmetry.space_group_name_H-M   'P 1'
#
loop_
_entity.id
_entity.type
_entity.pdbx_description
1 polymer ?
#
loop_
_entity_poly.entity_id
_entity_poly.type
_entity_poly.pdbx_seq_one_letter_code
_entity_poly.pdbx_strand_id
1 'polypeptide(L)'
;MKLLTHNLLSSHVPGLRPGAASPCASSFPAHSALGHPSELPPEPIPNYEGDEEFLRRVHHVLLEVEVLEGSLQCPDSGRRFPISKGVPNMLLTEDEA
;
A
#
# COMPACT_ATOMS: atom_id res chain seq x y z
N MET A 1 7.35 6.07 -4.28
CA MET A 1 7.06 4.86 -3.48
C MET A 1 6.29 3.87 -4.35
N LYS A 2 6.87 2.71 -4.68
CA LYS A 2 6.20 1.68 -5.50
C LYS A 2 5.01 1.07 -4.74
N LEU A 3 3.94 0.69 -5.44
CA LEU A 3 2.79 0.05 -4.80
C LEU A 3 3.12 -1.26 -4.09
N LEU A 4 4.15 -1.99 -4.55
CA LEU A 4 4.62 -3.16 -3.83
C LEU A 4 5.11 -2.80 -2.41
N THR A 5 5.80 -1.67 -2.25
CA THR A 5 6.26 -1.22 -0.93
C THR A 5 5.13 -0.78 -0.02
N HIS A 6 4.02 -0.27 -0.56
CA HIS A 6 2.81 0.02 0.21
C HIS A 6 2.24 -1.23 0.89
N ASN A 7 2.21 -2.35 0.16
CA ASN A 7 1.69 -3.64 0.65
C ASN A 7 2.53 -4.27 1.77
N LEU A 8 3.76 -3.79 1.98
CA LEU A 8 4.68 -4.32 2.99
C LEU A 8 4.77 -3.43 4.24
N LEU A 9 4.08 -2.28 4.27
CA LEU A 9 4.13 -1.33 5.38
C LEU A 9 2.97 -1.55 6.36
N SER A 10 3.33 -1.88 7.60
CA SER A 10 2.40 -2.00 8.73
C SER A 10 2.68 -0.94 9.80
N SER A 11 1.62 -0.43 10.43
CA SER A 11 1.75 0.48 11.55
C SER A 11 2.02 -0.28 12.85
N HIS A 12 2.90 0.24 13.69
CA HIS A 12 3.21 -0.29 15.02
C HIS A 12 3.00 0.77 16.11
N VAL A 13 1.96 1.59 15.99
CA VAL A 13 1.58 2.55 17.05
C VAL A 13 1.18 1.77 18.33
N PRO A 14 1.67 2.13 19.53
CA PRO A 14 1.26 1.53 20.78
C PRO A 14 -0.25 1.68 21.01
N GLY A 15 -0.87 0.65 21.59
CA GLY A 15 -2.32 0.62 21.83
C GLY A 15 -3.15 -0.09 20.76
N LEU A 16 -2.54 -0.56 19.67
CA LEU A 16 -3.17 -1.56 18.80
C LEU A 16 -3.31 -2.91 19.54
N ARG A 17 -4.42 -3.62 19.30
CA ARG A 17 -4.62 -4.96 19.87
C ARG A 17 -3.45 -5.88 19.47
N PRO A 18 -2.87 -6.66 20.39
CA PRO A 18 -1.79 -7.59 20.05
C PRO A 18 -2.30 -8.58 18.99
N GLY A 19 -1.70 -8.54 17.79
CA GLY A 19 -2.10 -9.31 16.61
C GLY A 19 -2.78 -8.52 15.49
N ALA A 20 -3.06 -7.22 15.68
CA ALA A 20 -3.69 -6.35 14.67
C ALA A 20 -2.67 -5.44 13.96
N ALA A 21 -1.57 -5.99 13.44
CA ALA A 21 -0.70 -5.24 12.52
C ALA A 21 -1.37 -5.13 11.16
N SER A 22 -2.46 -4.36 11.09
CA SER A 22 -3.16 -4.10 9.84
C SER A 22 -2.27 -3.27 8.91
N PRO A 23 -2.22 -3.60 7.61
CA PRO A 23 -1.46 -2.81 6.65
C PRO A 23 -2.02 -1.38 6.63
N CYS A 24 -1.14 -0.39 6.60
CA CYS A 24 -1.56 1.00 6.50
C CYS A 24 -2.31 1.19 5.18
N ALA A 25 -3.62 1.44 5.21
CA ALA A 25 -4.37 1.79 4.02
C ALA A 25 -3.95 3.18 3.55
N SER A 26 -3.53 3.33 2.29
CA SER A 26 -3.47 4.68 1.72
C SER A 26 -4.87 5.31 1.81
N SER A 27 -4.94 6.63 2.03
CA SER A 27 -6.23 7.37 2.07
C SER A 27 -7.09 7.21 0.81
N PHE A 28 -6.55 6.57 -0.23
CA PHE A 28 -7.23 6.14 -1.42
C PHE A 28 -7.03 4.63 -1.60
N PRO A 29 -8.04 3.86 -2.03
CA PRO A 29 -7.87 2.44 -2.35
C PRO A 29 -6.76 2.32 -3.41
N ALA A 30 -5.71 1.55 -3.15
CA ALA A 30 -4.60 1.36 -4.10
C ALA A 30 -5.11 0.86 -5.47
N HIS A 31 -6.26 0.18 -5.49
CA HIS A 31 -6.95 -0.29 -6.69
C HIS A 31 -7.72 0.79 -7.47
N SER A 32 -8.09 1.91 -6.84
CA SER A 32 -9.01 2.91 -7.42
C SER A 32 -8.37 4.27 -7.69
N ALA A 33 -7.14 4.51 -7.22
CA ALA A 33 -6.57 5.85 -7.13
C ALA A 33 -5.66 6.28 -8.30
N LEU A 34 -5.21 5.34 -9.13
CA LEU A 34 -4.14 5.62 -10.11
C LEU A 34 -4.64 5.91 -11.53
N GLY A 35 -5.93 6.22 -11.71
CA GLY A 35 -6.48 6.43 -13.05
C GLY A 35 -6.50 5.17 -13.93
N HIS A 36 -6.07 4.03 -13.39
CA HIS A 36 -6.20 2.69 -13.94
C HIS A 36 -7.19 1.88 -13.09
N PRO A 37 -8.49 2.22 -13.10
CA PRO A 37 -9.48 1.31 -12.54
C PRO A 37 -9.43 0.03 -13.39
N SER A 38 -9.38 -1.14 -12.74
CA SER A 38 -9.76 -2.46 -13.31
C SER A 38 -8.76 -3.37 -14.05
N GLU A 39 -7.45 -3.13 -14.09
CA GLU A 39 -6.55 -4.08 -14.81
C GLU A 39 -6.16 -5.34 -14.02
N LEU A 40 -6.33 -5.34 -12.70
CA LEU A 40 -6.03 -6.47 -11.85
C LEU A 40 -7.30 -7.09 -11.27
N PRO A 41 -7.57 -8.39 -11.52
CA PRO A 41 -8.66 -9.10 -10.89
C PRO A 41 -8.47 -9.12 -9.36
N PRO A 42 -9.57 -9.16 -8.58
CA PRO A 42 -9.52 -9.18 -7.12
C PRO A 42 -8.88 -10.46 -6.58
N GLU A 43 -8.88 -11.53 -7.36
CA GLU A 43 -8.26 -12.81 -7.04
C GLU A 43 -7.34 -13.25 -8.19
N PRO A 44 -6.20 -13.88 -7.90
CA PRO A 44 -5.33 -14.41 -8.94
C PRO A 44 -6.04 -15.53 -9.71
N ILE A 45 -6.01 -15.43 -11.04
CA ILE A 45 -6.56 -16.47 -11.92
C ILE A 45 -5.74 -17.79 -11.79
N PRO A 46 -6.38 -18.97 -11.89
CA PRO A 46 -5.64 -20.23 -11.91
C PRO A 46 -4.68 -20.27 -13.12
N ASN A 47 -3.46 -20.76 -12.91
CA ASN A 47 -2.39 -20.80 -13.91
C ASN A 47 -1.92 -19.43 -14.45
N TYR A 48 -1.98 -18.37 -13.63
CA TYR A 48 -1.48 -17.04 -14.00
C TYR A 48 -0.01 -17.03 -14.45
N GLU A 49 0.78 -18.03 -14.04
CA GLU A 49 2.20 -18.19 -14.41
C GLU A 49 2.41 -18.34 -15.93
N GLY A 50 1.42 -18.88 -16.64
CA GLY A 50 1.45 -19.05 -18.09
C GLY A 50 0.90 -17.86 -18.88
N ASP A 51 0.31 -16.88 -18.20
CA ASP A 51 -0.28 -15.69 -18.83
C ASP A 51 0.69 -14.50 -18.72
N GLU A 52 1.56 -14.36 -19.73
CA GLU A 52 2.55 -13.29 -19.77
C GLU A 52 1.91 -11.90 -19.82
N GLU A 53 0.74 -11.75 -20.44
CA GLU A 53 0.03 -10.47 -20.48
C GLU A 53 -0.45 -10.07 -19.08
N PHE A 54 -0.97 -11.02 -18.32
CA PHE A 54 -1.31 -10.82 -16.92
C PHE A 54 -0.08 -10.43 -16.09
N LEU A 55 1.03 -11.17 -16.20
CA LEU A 55 2.25 -10.87 -15.47
C LEU A 55 2.84 -9.50 -15.82
N ARG A 56 2.76 -9.06 -17.08
CA ARG A 56 3.18 -7.71 -17.50
C ARG A 56 2.29 -6.62 -16.88
N ARG A 57 0.98 -6.83 -16.82
CA ARG A 57 0.04 -5.89 -16.15
C ARG A 57 0.35 -5.80 -14.65
N VAL A 58 0.56 -6.94 -13.99
CA VAL A 58 0.96 -7.00 -12.57
C VAL A 58 2.27 -6.25 -12.33
N HIS A 59 3.29 -6.50 -13.17
CA HIS A 59 4.58 -5.84 -13.11
C HIS A 59 4.44 -4.32 -13.21
N HIS A 60 3.70 -3.83 -14.20
CA HIS A 60 3.46 -2.41 -14.39
C HIS A 60 2.88 -1.76 -13.12
N VAL A 61 1.79 -2.32 -12.59
CA VAL A 61 1.10 -1.73 -11.43
C VAL A 61 1.94 -1.81 -10.16
N LEU A 62 2.58 -2.95 -9.87
CA LEU A 62 3.31 -3.13 -8.61
C LEU A 62 4.68 -2.46 -8.60
N LEU A 63 5.36 -2.42 -9.75
CA LEU A 63 6.77 -2.02 -9.85
C LEU A 63 7.00 -0.73 -10.62
N GLU A 64 6.13 -0.35 -11.56
CA GLU A 64 6.35 0.86 -12.37
C GLU A 64 5.55 2.06 -11.85
N VAL A 65 4.43 1.81 -11.16
CA VAL A 65 3.63 2.90 -10.58
C VAL A 65 4.18 3.33 -9.22
N GLU A 66 4.47 4.62 -9.11
CA GLU A 66 5.04 5.22 -7.90
C GLU A 66 4.18 6.39 -7.38
N VAL A 67 3.91 6.37 -6.08
CA VAL A 67 3.32 7.51 -5.36
C VAL A 67 4.43 8.49 -5.01
N LEU A 68 4.33 9.74 -5.48
CA LEU A 68 5.28 10.82 -5.17
C LEU A 68 4.86 11.62 -3.93
N GLU A 69 3.57 11.94 -3.83
CA GLU A 69 2.98 12.70 -2.72
C GLU A 69 1.68 12.02 -2.26
N GLY A 70 1.44 11.98 -0.95
CA GLY A 70 0.25 11.38 -0.38
C GLY A 70 0.37 11.10 1.12
N SER A 71 -0.53 10.28 1.66
CA SER A 71 -0.44 9.81 3.04
C SER A 71 -0.96 8.39 3.19
N LEU A 72 -0.26 7.59 3.99
CA LEU A 72 -0.73 6.29 4.47
C LEU A 72 -1.50 6.51 5.77
N GLN A 73 -2.61 5.83 5.96
CA GLN A 73 -3.44 5.90 7.15
C GLN A 73 -3.52 4.51 7.80
N CYS A 74 -3.22 4.42 9.09
CA CYS A 74 -3.49 3.20 9.84
C CYS A 74 -5.00 3.09 10.06
N PRO A 75 -5.64 1.97 9.68
CA PRO A 75 -7.08 1.81 9.86
C PRO A 75 -7.47 1.65 11.34
N ASP A 76 -6.57 1.14 12.19
CA ASP A 76 -6.86 0.90 13.59
C ASP A 76 -6.64 2.13 14.48
N SER A 77 -5.55 2.87 14.28
CA SER A 77 -5.23 4.09 15.06
C SER A 77 -5.72 5.38 14.40
N GLY A 78 -6.09 5.33 13.12
CA GLY A 78 -6.42 6.52 12.32
C GLY A 78 -5.22 7.41 11.98
N ARG A 79 -4.02 7.07 12.48
CA ARG A 79 -2.79 7.86 12.31
C ARG A 79 -2.35 7.93 10.85
N ARG A 80 -1.87 9.11 10.44
CA ARG A 80 -1.38 9.36 9.08
C ARG A 80 0.14 9.45 9.03
N PHE A 81 0.72 8.79 8.04
CA PHE A 81 2.14 8.78 7.69
C PHE A 81 2.30 9.46 6.33
N PRO A 82 2.88 10.68 6.27
CA PRO A 82 2.99 11.42 5.03
C PRO A 82 4.02 10.77 4.09
N ILE A 83 3.73 10.81 2.79
CA ILE A 83 4.64 10.43 1.71
C ILE A 83 5.07 11.71 1.01
N SER A 84 6.37 11.95 0.97
CA SER A 84 6.95 13.13 0.30
C SER A 84 8.10 12.68 -0.60
N LYS A 85 8.14 13.17 -1.84
CA LYS A 85 9.17 12.80 -2.83
C LYS A 85 9.33 11.29 -3.00
N GLY A 86 8.22 10.57 -2.88
CA GLY A 86 8.17 9.11 -2.99
C GLY A 86 8.77 8.33 -1.82
N VAL A 87 9.08 8.99 -0.70
CA VAL A 87 9.55 8.36 0.54
C VAL A 87 8.48 8.48 1.63
N PRO A 88 7.97 7.37 2.18
CA PRO A 88 7.04 7.40 3.31
C PRO A 88 7.78 7.72 4.62
N ASN A 89 7.21 8.61 5.43
CA ASN A 89 7.71 8.89 6.78
C ASN A 89 6.91 8.08 7.81
N MET A 90 7.54 7.05 8.37
CA MET A 90 6.96 6.14 9.36
C MET A 90 7.39 6.44 10.81
N LEU A 91 8.01 7.61 11.06
CA LEU A 91 8.46 7.97 12.40
C LEU A 91 7.28 8.25 13.33
N LEU A 92 7.40 7.74 14.57
CA LEU A 92 6.46 8.00 15.65
C LEU A 92 6.96 9.17 16.51
N THR A 93 6.05 9.96 17.09
CA THR A 93 6.45 10.93 18.13
C THR A 93 6.66 10.21 19.46
N GLU A 94 7.33 10.85 20.42
CA GLU A 94 7.62 10.25 21.73
C GLU A 94 6.34 9.86 22.50
N ASP A 95 5.25 10.60 22.30
CA ASP A 95 3.95 10.32 22.92
C ASP A 95 3.24 9.10 22.28
N GLU A 96 3.69 8.67 21.09
CA GLU A 96 3.11 7.59 20.29
C GLU A 96 4.08 6.42 20.10
N ALA A 97 5.17 6.35 20.86
CA ALA A 97 6.22 5.33 20.75
C ALA A 97 6.16 4.31 21.91
#